data_AF-A0A8J4V625-F1
#
_entry.id   AF-A0A8J4V625-F1
#
_cell.length_a   1.000
_cell.length_b   1.000
_cell.length_c   1.000
_cell.angle_alpha   90.00
_cell.angle_beta   90.00
_cell.angle_gamma   90.00
#
_symmetry.space_group_name_H-M   'P 1'
#
loop_
_entity.id
_entity.type
_entity.pdbx_description
1 polymer ?
#
loop_
_entity_poly.entity_id
_entity_poly.type
_entity_poly.pdbx_seq_one_letter_code
_entity_poly.pdbx_strand_id
1 'polypeptide(L)'
;MELNKNSKVKFGNGFIVLNTEKNCNGAVSSNTPSSDLKPNWKLYNLDDAQVVSTNHQIDRQVLLKTPPDSAVFIAKNHDKKIITSIRFTPDPLTWTFYLSQGITDPKCNFEVYPCAAFMRYIKSYPIVGTVTQTLEKRRGFTSRFNVSVSVTLCVSAGIAGCETNLSVTTEYSHEETISSEKTETWSQTLTEGKYSVFQNALVYAFKLLDKENIGTFKSSNKDIEFFEIKGDYYFFAPVNRNDAFTIHYSDSDNEPVEYDALIKYLVSHPEKWN
;
A
#
# COMPACT_ATOMS: atom_id res chain seq x y z
N MET A 1 -58.06 -21.94 5.67
CA MET A 1 -58.29 -21.01 4.54
C MET A 1 -56.94 -20.40 4.22
N GLU A 2 -56.28 -20.98 3.22
CA GLU A 2 -55.09 -20.38 2.59
C GLU A 2 -55.49 -19.06 1.93
N LEU A 3 -54.60 -18.07 1.96
CA LEU A 3 -54.44 -17.16 0.83
C LEU A 3 -52.96 -17.00 0.52
N ASN A 4 -52.60 -17.79 -0.48
CA ASN A 4 -51.47 -17.71 -1.38
C ASN A 4 -51.38 -16.31 -2.03
N LYS A 5 -50.16 -15.74 -2.15
CA LYS A 5 -49.78 -14.85 -3.26
C LYS A 5 -48.29 -15.01 -3.56
N ASN A 6 -48.00 -16.04 -4.35
CA ASN A 6 -46.85 -16.08 -5.23
C ASN A 6 -46.85 -14.87 -6.18
N SER A 7 -45.69 -14.22 -6.34
CA SER A 7 -45.29 -13.67 -7.64
C SER A 7 -43.85 -14.07 -7.91
N LYS A 8 -43.70 -15.08 -8.79
CA LYS A 8 -42.44 -15.45 -9.42
C LYS A 8 -42.19 -14.51 -10.60
N VAL A 9 -40.99 -13.96 -10.70
CA VAL A 9 -40.44 -13.50 -11.98
C VAL A 9 -39.20 -14.34 -12.27
N LYS A 10 -39.19 -14.96 -13.45
CA LYS A 10 -38.17 -15.87 -13.94
C LYS A 10 -37.48 -15.20 -15.13
N PHE A 11 -36.18 -14.97 -15.04
CA PHE A 11 -35.32 -14.72 -16.20
C PHE A 11 -33.99 -15.45 -16.00
N GLY A 12 -33.64 -16.30 -16.98
CA GLY A 12 -32.27 -16.64 -17.37
C GLY A 12 -31.40 -17.45 -16.40
N ASN A 13 -30.86 -18.57 -16.88
CA ASN A 13 -30.06 -19.55 -16.14
C ASN A 13 -28.83 -18.96 -15.42
N GLY A 14 -28.83 -19.04 -14.09
CA GLY A 14 -27.66 -18.83 -13.23
C GLY A 14 -28.07 -18.76 -11.76
N PHE A 15 -27.64 -19.72 -10.94
CA PHE A 15 -27.94 -19.75 -9.51
C PHE A 15 -27.16 -18.64 -8.78
N ILE A 16 -27.84 -17.85 -7.94
CA ILE A 16 -27.19 -17.06 -6.88
C ILE A 16 -27.32 -17.86 -5.58
N VAL A 17 -26.20 -18.27 -5.00
CA VAL A 17 -26.17 -18.73 -3.61
C VAL A 17 -26.08 -17.48 -2.74
N LEU A 18 -27.22 -17.08 -2.16
CA LEU A 18 -27.24 -16.16 -1.03
C LEU A 18 -26.82 -16.97 0.19
N ASN A 19 -25.59 -16.82 0.66
CA ASN A 19 -25.20 -17.43 1.92
C ASN A 19 -25.73 -16.59 3.08
N THR A 20 -26.46 -17.27 3.94
CA THR A 20 -27.28 -16.75 5.02
C THR A 20 -26.45 -16.17 6.16
N GLU A 21 -26.90 -15.02 6.67
CA GLU A 21 -26.49 -14.48 7.97
C GLU A 21 -26.73 -15.54 9.05
N LYS A 22 -25.66 -16.00 9.70
CA LYS A 22 -25.75 -16.79 10.91
C LYS A 22 -25.48 -15.87 12.11
N ASN A 23 -26.57 -15.46 12.75
CA ASN A 23 -26.58 -14.97 14.12
C ASN A 23 -25.87 -15.98 15.04
N CYS A 24 -24.83 -15.52 15.74
CA CYS A 24 -24.29 -16.21 16.91
C CYS A 24 -24.35 -15.24 18.10
N ASN A 25 -25.48 -15.26 18.80
CA ASN A 25 -25.53 -14.85 20.20
C ASN A 25 -24.81 -15.92 21.04
N GLY A 26 -23.62 -15.59 21.53
CA GLY A 26 -22.83 -16.40 22.45
C GLY A 26 -22.08 -15.48 23.40
N ALA A 27 -22.11 -15.81 24.69
CA ALA A 27 -21.85 -14.93 25.83
C ALA A 27 -20.48 -14.22 25.86
N VAL A 28 -20.49 -13.03 26.48
CA VAL A 28 -19.32 -12.24 26.87
C VAL A 28 -18.50 -13.02 27.89
N SER A 29 -17.30 -13.43 27.51
CA SER A 29 -16.24 -13.89 28.42
C SER A 29 -15.06 -12.95 28.22
N SER A 30 -14.80 -12.11 29.22
CA SER A 30 -13.63 -11.25 29.30
C SER A 30 -12.36 -12.10 29.46
N ASN A 31 -11.74 -12.48 28.35
CA ASN A 31 -10.40 -13.06 28.34
C ASN A 31 -9.41 -12.00 27.86
N THR A 32 -8.58 -11.56 28.79
CA THR A 32 -7.35 -10.80 28.57
C THR A 32 -6.54 -11.43 27.42
N PRO A 33 -6.02 -10.67 26.44
CA PRO A 33 -5.23 -11.26 25.37
C PRO A 33 -3.93 -11.83 25.94
N SER A 34 -3.72 -13.14 25.77
CA SER A 34 -2.43 -13.77 26.05
C SER A 34 -1.38 -13.22 25.09
N SER A 35 -0.23 -12.84 25.64
CA SER A 35 0.93 -12.23 24.99
C SER A 35 1.70 -13.12 23.99
N ASP A 36 1.12 -14.21 23.51
CA ASP A 36 1.84 -15.27 22.75
C ASP A 36 1.47 -15.36 21.27
N LEU A 37 0.86 -14.31 20.70
CA LEU A 37 0.77 -14.21 19.24
C LEU A 37 2.14 -13.79 18.69
N LYS A 38 2.84 -14.75 18.07
CA LYS A 38 4.00 -14.44 17.21
C LYS A 38 3.63 -13.27 16.30
N PRO A 39 4.47 -12.24 16.15
CA PRO A 39 4.10 -11.09 15.38
C PRO A 39 3.83 -11.52 13.93
N ASN A 40 2.68 -11.09 13.39
CA ASN A 40 2.09 -11.58 12.12
C ASN A 40 3.07 -11.58 10.93
N TRP A 41 4.10 -10.73 10.98
CA TRP A 41 5.09 -10.59 9.92
C TRP A 41 5.98 -11.83 9.70
N LYS A 42 6.13 -12.72 10.70
CA LYS A 42 6.90 -13.97 10.54
C LYS A 42 6.25 -14.95 9.56
N LEU A 43 4.96 -14.79 9.27
CA LEU A 43 4.26 -15.59 8.26
C LEU A 43 4.75 -15.29 6.84
N TYR A 44 5.26 -14.08 6.58
CA TYR A 44 5.64 -13.62 5.23
C TYR A 44 7.14 -13.71 4.95
N ASN A 45 7.89 -14.40 5.81
CA ASN A 45 9.35 -14.54 5.73
C ASN A 45 10.13 -13.23 5.50
N LEU A 46 9.72 -12.13 6.15
CA LEU A 46 10.34 -10.82 5.94
C LEU A 46 11.80 -10.76 6.43
N ASP A 47 12.22 -11.63 7.34
CA ASP A 47 13.61 -11.68 7.80
C ASP A 47 14.60 -12.08 6.70
N ASP A 48 14.17 -12.95 5.78
CA ASP A 48 14.97 -13.44 4.65
C ASP A 48 14.77 -12.60 3.37
N ALA A 49 13.88 -11.60 3.41
CA ALA A 49 13.62 -10.73 2.27
C ALA A 49 14.88 -9.97 1.87
N GLN A 50 15.12 -9.93 0.55
CA GLN A 50 16.33 -9.37 -0.02
C GLN A 50 16.33 -7.84 0.04
N VAL A 51 17.53 -7.27 0.17
CA VAL A 51 17.75 -5.83 0.04
C VAL A 51 18.23 -5.52 -1.38
N VAL A 52 17.52 -4.64 -2.06
CA VAL A 52 17.70 -4.32 -3.48
C VAL A 52 17.83 -2.81 -3.71
N SER A 53 18.19 -2.40 -4.93
CA SER A 53 18.44 -1.00 -5.28
C SER A 53 17.94 -0.58 -6.67
N THR A 54 17.41 -1.51 -7.46
CA THR A 54 16.95 -1.26 -8.84
C THR A 54 15.65 -2.01 -9.15
N ASN A 55 14.87 -1.53 -10.11
CA ASN A 55 13.68 -2.23 -10.61
C ASN A 55 14.01 -3.66 -11.04
N HIS A 56 15.10 -3.86 -11.79
CA HIS A 56 15.50 -5.20 -12.22
C HIS A 56 15.72 -6.16 -11.04
N GLN A 57 16.33 -5.69 -9.94
CA GLN A 57 16.51 -6.51 -8.74
C GLN A 57 15.19 -6.76 -8.01
N ILE A 58 14.26 -5.80 -7.99
CA ILE A 58 12.90 -5.99 -7.47
C ILE A 58 12.21 -7.09 -8.30
N ASP A 59 12.15 -6.94 -9.63
CA ASP A 59 11.51 -7.88 -10.55
C ASP A 59 12.03 -9.31 -10.35
N ARG A 60 13.35 -9.45 -10.21
CA ARG A 60 13.98 -10.76 -9.98
C ARG A 60 13.45 -11.50 -8.76
N GLN A 61 12.97 -10.81 -7.73
CA GLN A 61 12.50 -11.44 -6.49
C GLN A 61 10.97 -11.54 -6.43
N VAL A 62 10.25 -10.46 -6.78
CA VAL A 62 8.79 -10.39 -6.58
C VAL A 62 7.96 -10.69 -7.84
N LEU A 63 8.61 -10.87 -8.99
CA LEU A 63 7.92 -11.16 -10.26
C LEU A 63 8.47 -12.41 -10.97
N LEU A 64 9.80 -12.55 -11.05
CA LEU A 64 10.47 -13.57 -11.87
C LEU A 64 10.90 -14.82 -11.07
N LYS A 65 10.89 -14.75 -9.74
CA LYS A 65 11.20 -15.89 -8.87
C LYS A 65 9.99 -16.83 -8.81
N THR A 66 10.24 -18.13 -8.62
CA THR A 66 9.17 -19.13 -8.45
C THR A 66 9.47 -19.99 -7.21
N PRO A 67 8.66 -19.88 -6.13
CA PRO A 67 7.59 -18.89 -5.94
C PRO A 67 8.15 -17.45 -5.79
N PRO A 68 7.37 -16.41 -6.14
CA PRO A 68 7.75 -15.01 -5.88
C PRO A 68 7.89 -14.71 -4.40
N ASP A 69 8.82 -13.83 -4.04
CA ASP A 69 8.92 -13.33 -2.67
C ASP A 69 7.77 -12.37 -2.34
N SER A 70 7.25 -12.44 -1.12
CA SER A 70 6.14 -11.57 -0.67
C SER A 70 6.54 -10.10 -0.61
N ALA A 71 7.82 -9.81 -0.36
CA ALA A 71 8.39 -8.47 -0.34
C ALA A 71 9.91 -8.46 -0.54
N VAL A 72 10.43 -7.29 -0.88
CA VAL A 72 11.84 -6.92 -0.83
C VAL A 72 12.02 -5.56 -0.16
N PHE A 73 13.18 -5.33 0.44
CA PHE A 73 13.57 -4.03 0.99
C PHE A 73 14.42 -3.27 0.01
N ILE A 74 14.33 -1.95 0.04
CA ILE A 74 15.05 -1.08 -0.89
C ILE A 74 16.09 -0.31 -0.08
N ALA A 75 17.36 -0.49 -0.42
CA ALA A 75 18.46 0.20 0.25
C ALA A 75 18.35 1.70 0.01
N LYS A 76 18.44 2.47 1.11
CA LYS A 76 18.54 3.92 1.02
C LYS A 76 19.83 4.32 0.30
N ASN A 77 19.71 5.17 -0.71
CA ASN A 77 20.86 5.81 -1.34
C ASN A 77 21.24 7.06 -0.54
N HIS A 78 22.31 6.97 0.26
CA HIS A 78 22.75 8.09 1.10
C HIS A 78 23.36 9.27 0.33
N ASP A 79 23.77 9.07 -0.92
CA ASP A 79 24.37 10.10 -1.76
C ASP A 79 23.31 11.01 -2.41
N LYS A 80 22.06 10.53 -2.52
CA LYS A 80 20.96 11.27 -3.12
C LYS A 80 19.87 11.55 -2.09
N LYS A 81 19.79 12.81 -1.67
CA LYS A 81 18.72 13.29 -0.76
C LYS A 81 17.61 13.96 -1.57
N ILE A 82 16.45 13.34 -1.58
CA ILE A 82 15.25 13.91 -2.17
C ILE A 82 14.46 14.54 -1.04
N ILE A 83 14.21 15.85 -1.12
CA ILE A 83 13.45 16.59 -0.10
C ILE A 83 12.16 17.10 -0.74
N THR A 84 11.04 16.87 -0.07
CA THR A 84 9.75 17.51 -0.39
C THR A 84 9.27 18.33 0.79
N SER A 85 8.48 19.37 0.52
CA SER A 85 7.80 20.12 1.57
C SER A 85 6.30 19.82 1.52
N ILE A 86 5.73 19.42 2.65
CA ILE A 86 4.30 19.19 2.80
C ILE A 86 3.71 20.37 3.56
N ARG A 87 2.74 21.04 2.92
CA ARG A 87 2.02 22.16 3.52
C ARG A 87 1.03 21.65 4.55
N PHE A 88 0.77 22.45 5.57
CA PHE A 88 -0.26 22.17 6.56
C PHE A 88 -1.05 23.43 6.86
N THR A 89 -2.30 23.27 7.28
CA THR A 89 -3.14 24.39 7.70
C THR A 89 -3.19 24.39 9.22
N PRO A 90 -2.47 25.31 9.91
CA PRO A 90 -2.51 25.39 11.36
C PRO A 90 -3.92 25.76 11.86
N ASP A 91 -4.20 25.49 13.13
CA ASP A 91 -5.39 26.02 13.77
C ASP A 91 -5.35 27.57 13.81
N PRO A 92 -6.50 28.27 14.03
CA PRO A 92 -6.55 29.72 13.94
C PRO A 92 -5.59 30.48 14.88
N LEU A 93 -5.31 29.95 16.08
CA LEU A 93 -4.39 30.59 17.02
C LEU A 93 -2.95 30.45 16.52
N THR A 94 -2.57 29.24 16.09
CA THR A 94 -1.27 29.00 15.49
C THR A 94 -1.11 29.78 14.19
N TRP A 95 -2.14 29.87 13.35
CA TRP A 95 -2.11 30.67 12.12
C TRP A 95 -1.79 32.15 12.39
N THR A 96 -2.40 32.73 13.43
CA THR A 96 -2.12 34.11 13.84
C THR A 96 -0.65 34.29 14.26
N PHE A 97 -0.09 33.31 14.98
CA PHE A 97 1.33 33.30 15.32
C PHE A 97 2.21 33.26 14.06
N TYR A 98 1.92 32.36 13.11
CA TYR A 98 2.67 32.25 11.86
C TYR A 98 2.64 33.56 11.05
N LEU A 99 1.46 34.18 10.92
CA LEU A 99 1.33 35.48 10.26
C LEU A 99 2.11 36.59 10.97
N SER A 100 2.16 36.59 12.31
CA SER A 100 2.94 37.56 13.09
C SER A 100 4.45 37.44 12.84
N GLN A 101 4.92 36.25 12.44
CA GLN A 101 6.30 35.98 12.04
C GLN A 101 6.53 36.18 10.53
N GLY A 102 5.52 36.64 9.78
CA GLY A 102 5.58 36.81 8.33
C GLY A 102 5.51 35.49 7.54
N ILE A 103 5.15 34.38 8.18
CA ILE A 103 5.04 33.08 7.53
C ILE A 103 3.63 32.92 6.93
N THR A 104 3.56 32.82 5.60
CA THR A 104 2.31 32.71 4.85
C THR A 104 2.07 31.33 4.23
N ASP A 105 3.08 30.45 4.26
CA ASP A 105 3.02 29.08 3.71
C ASP A 105 3.67 28.07 4.69
N PRO A 106 3.01 27.78 5.83
CA PRO A 106 3.49 26.78 6.78
C PRO A 106 3.65 25.41 6.12
N LYS A 107 4.84 24.84 6.26
CA LYS A 107 5.22 23.56 5.68
C LYS A 107 6.28 22.87 6.52
N CYS A 108 6.33 21.55 6.41
CA CYS A 108 7.41 20.73 6.96
C CYS A 108 8.16 20.05 5.82
N ASN A 109 9.48 19.97 5.95
CA ASN A 109 10.36 19.30 5.01
C ASN A 109 10.52 17.83 5.39
N PHE A 110 10.47 16.98 4.37
CA PHE A 110 10.64 15.54 4.50
C PHE A 110 11.71 15.05 3.54
N GLU A 111 12.63 14.24 4.02
CA GLU A 111 13.47 13.40 3.16
C GLU A 111 12.65 12.18 2.71
N VAL A 112 12.66 11.91 1.41
CA VAL A 112 11.83 10.88 0.77
C VAL A 112 12.70 9.83 0.11
N TYR A 113 12.36 8.56 0.29
CA TYR A 113 13.04 7.45 -0.39
C TYR A 113 12.16 6.19 -0.41
N PRO A 114 12.27 5.35 -1.45
CA PRO A 114 11.63 4.04 -1.46
C PRO A 114 12.31 3.13 -0.42
N CYS A 115 11.53 2.36 0.34
CA CYS A 115 12.03 1.50 1.40
C CYS A 115 11.62 0.03 1.26
N ALA A 116 10.55 -0.27 0.53
CA ALA A 116 10.13 -1.64 0.26
C ALA A 116 9.33 -1.75 -1.04
N ALA A 117 9.31 -2.95 -1.63
CA ALA A 117 8.34 -3.34 -2.63
C ALA A 117 7.64 -4.62 -2.15
N PHE A 118 6.33 -4.74 -2.32
CA PHE A 118 5.60 -5.91 -1.83
C PHE A 118 4.48 -6.36 -2.76
N MET A 119 4.24 -7.66 -2.77
CA MET A 119 3.22 -8.30 -3.58
C MET A 119 1.85 -8.14 -2.92
N ARG A 120 0.93 -7.46 -3.60
CA ARG A 120 -0.46 -7.27 -3.16
C ARG A 120 -1.40 -8.15 -3.97
N TYR A 121 -2.28 -8.87 -3.29
CA TYR A 121 -3.37 -9.59 -3.93
C TYR A 121 -4.45 -8.65 -4.44
N ILE A 122 -4.92 -8.88 -5.67
CA ILE A 122 -6.06 -8.16 -6.25
C ILE A 122 -7.31 -9.03 -6.20
N LYS A 123 -7.30 -10.16 -6.92
CA LYS A 123 -8.48 -11.00 -7.12
C LYS A 123 -8.09 -12.36 -7.70
N SER A 124 -8.92 -13.37 -7.50
CA SER A 124 -8.78 -14.68 -8.13
C SER A 124 -9.80 -14.90 -9.24
N TYR A 125 -9.38 -15.56 -10.30
CA TYR A 125 -10.18 -15.87 -11.48
C TYR A 125 -10.16 -17.38 -11.74
N PRO A 126 -11.32 -18.06 -11.73
CA PRO A 126 -11.44 -19.38 -12.32
C PRO A 126 -11.49 -19.24 -13.84
N ILE A 127 -10.60 -19.96 -14.54
CA ILE A 127 -10.51 -19.97 -15.99
C ILE A 127 -10.95 -21.34 -16.50
N VAL A 128 -11.86 -21.36 -17.47
CA VAL A 128 -12.39 -22.57 -18.11
C VAL A 128 -11.92 -22.57 -19.57
N GLY A 129 -11.16 -23.59 -19.96
CA GLY A 129 -10.50 -23.64 -21.27
C GLY A 129 -9.42 -22.56 -21.45
N THR A 130 -9.00 -22.35 -22.69
CA THR A 130 -8.02 -21.30 -23.03
C THR A 130 -8.74 -20.04 -23.50
N VAL A 131 -8.66 -18.95 -22.74
CA VAL A 131 -9.35 -17.69 -23.03
C VAL A 131 -8.46 -16.50 -22.76
N THR A 132 -8.65 -15.44 -23.56
CA THR A 132 -8.08 -14.12 -23.25
C THR A 132 -8.98 -13.45 -22.23
N GLN A 133 -8.43 -13.18 -21.04
CA GLN A 133 -9.14 -12.48 -19.99
C GLN A 133 -8.69 -11.04 -19.84
N THR A 134 -9.64 -10.17 -19.53
CA THR A 134 -9.39 -8.79 -19.11
C THR A 134 -9.27 -8.76 -17.58
N LEU A 135 -8.07 -8.44 -17.09
CA LEU A 135 -7.69 -8.42 -15.69
C LEU A 135 -7.56 -6.96 -15.21
N GLU A 136 -7.67 -6.75 -13.90
CA GLU A 136 -7.62 -5.42 -13.26
C GLU A 136 -6.28 -5.16 -12.56
N LYS A 137 -5.73 -3.96 -12.73
CA LYS A 137 -4.62 -3.39 -11.92
C LYS A 137 -5.06 -2.04 -11.37
N ARG A 138 -4.29 -1.52 -10.43
CA ARG A 138 -4.50 -0.20 -9.83
C ARG A 138 -3.29 0.69 -10.10
N ARG A 139 -3.52 1.95 -10.45
CA ARG A 139 -2.48 2.97 -10.58
C ARG A 139 -2.60 3.96 -9.43
N GLY A 140 -1.46 4.43 -8.94
CA GLY A 140 -1.40 5.48 -7.91
C GLY A 140 -1.34 4.95 -6.48
N PHE A 141 -1.59 5.82 -5.50
CA PHE A 141 -1.58 5.45 -4.09
C PHE A 141 -2.55 4.31 -3.82
N THR A 142 -2.18 3.38 -2.96
CA THR A 142 -3.13 2.35 -2.51
C THR A 142 -4.19 2.98 -1.60
N SER A 143 -5.34 2.33 -1.46
CA SER A 143 -6.40 2.75 -0.52
C SER A 143 -5.97 2.88 0.95
N ARG A 144 -4.79 2.37 1.32
CA ARG A 144 -4.19 2.56 2.66
C ARG A 144 -3.61 3.96 2.87
N PHE A 145 -3.34 4.71 1.81
CA PHE A 145 -2.88 6.09 1.89
C PHE A 145 -4.00 7.03 1.47
N ASN A 146 -4.83 7.42 2.44
CA ASN A 146 -5.98 8.28 2.23
C ASN A 146 -5.79 9.59 2.99
N VAL A 147 -5.28 10.60 2.29
CA VAL A 147 -4.98 11.93 2.84
C VAL A 147 -5.58 13.02 1.98
N SER A 148 -5.55 14.27 2.45
CA SER A 148 -6.05 15.40 1.69
C SER A 148 -5.33 15.57 0.34
N VAL A 149 -6.04 16.07 -0.67
CA VAL A 149 -5.50 16.29 -2.03
C VAL A 149 -4.21 17.12 -2.00
N SER A 150 -4.15 18.15 -1.14
CA SER A 150 -2.95 18.98 -0.99
C SER A 150 -1.74 18.20 -0.50
N VAL A 151 -1.92 17.29 0.47
CA VAL A 151 -0.85 16.41 0.95
C VAL A 151 -0.45 15.44 -0.16
N THR A 152 -1.42 14.82 -0.83
CA THR A 152 -1.19 13.88 -1.94
C THR A 152 -0.32 14.51 -3.04
N LEU A 153 -0.59 15.76 -3.43
CA LEU A 153 0.23 16.47 -4.42
C LEU A 153 1.69 16.65 -3.96
N CYS A 154 1.92 17.04 -2.71
CA CYS A 154 3.28 17.21 -2.14
C CYS A 154 4.03 15.87 -2.03
N VAL A 155 3.33 14.81 -1.63
CA VAL A 155 3.88 13.44 -1.52
C VAL A 155 4.25 12.92 -2.92
N SER A 156 3.36 13.09 -3.90
CA SER A 156 3.62 12.72 -5.30
C SER A 156 4.82 13.44 -5.90
N ALA A 157 5.03 14.72 -5.56
CA ALA A 157 6.22 15.44 -6.00
C ALA A 157 7.52 14.85 -5.43
N GLY A 158 7.52 14.44 -4.15
CA GLY A 158 8.65 13.76 -3.53
C GLY A 158 8.95 12.40 -4.17
N ILE A 159 7.90 11.64 -4.49
CA ILE A 159 8.00 10.35 -5.19
C ILE A 159 8.56 10.55 -6.60
N ALA A 160 8.04 11.49 -7.38
CA ALA A 160 8.58 11.81 -8.71
C ALA A 160 10.06 12.21 -8.66
N GLY A 161 10.46 12.95 -7.61
CA GLY A 161 11.86 13.26 -7.33
C GLY A 161 12.71 12.01 -7.10
N CYS A 162 12.19 11.01 -6.38
CA CYS A 162 12.85 9.72 -6.21
C CYS A 162 12.98 8.97 -7.53
N GLU A 163 11.89 8.82 -8.29
CA GLU A 163 11.87 8.05 -9.54
C GLU A 163 12.76 8.65 -10.64
N THR A 164 12.94 9.98 -10.64
CA THR A 164 13.86 10.67 -11.56
C THR A 164 15.33 10.44 -11.19
N ASN A 165 15.63 10.24 -9.91
CA ASN A 165 17.00 10.22 -9.39
C ASN A 165 17.50 8.83 -8.99
N LEU A 166 16.61 7.86 -8.78
CA LEU A 166 16.91 6.51 -8.32
C LEU A 166 16.54 5.50 -9.40
N SER A 167 17.13 4.31 -9.33
CA SER A 167 16.84 3.22 -10.28
C SER A 167 15.60 2.40 -9.92
N VAL A 168 14.72 2.97 -9.10
CA VAL A 168 13.46 2.37 -8.63
C VAL A 168 12.32 3.30 -9.03
N THR A 169 11.34 2.76 -9.74
CA THR A 169 10.19 3.52 -10.25
C THR A 169 8.89 2.73 -10.14
N THR A 170 7.77 3.43 -10.19
CA THR A 170 6.43 2.82 -10.27
C THR A 170 6.13 2.26 -11.67
N GLU A 171 6.99 2.51 -12.65
CA GLU A 171 6.85 2.10 -14.06
C GLU A 171 5.61 2.65 -14.77
N TYR A 172 4.88 3.57 -14.13
CA TYR A 172 3.85 4.36 -14.76
C TYR A 172 4.45 5.63 -15.37
N SER A 173 3.91 6.10 -16.50
CA SER A 173 4.28 7.41 -17.04
C SER A 173 3.90 8.52 -16.04
N HIS A 174 4.77 9.52 -15.89
CA HIS A 174 4.61 10.65 -14.99
C HIS A 174 3.80 11.82 -15.58
N GLU A 175 3.11 11.61 -16.72
CA GLU A 175 2.33 12.66 -17.38
C GLU A 175 1.21 13.26 -16.52
N GLU A 176 0.80 12.58 -15.43
CA GLU A 176 -0.17 13.08 -14.46
C GLU A 176 0.29 12.87 -13.01
N THR A 177 0.03 13.85 -12.15
CA THR A 177 0.23 13.70 -10.71
C THR A 177 -0.60 12.54 -10.17
N ILE A 178 0.04 11.66 -9.41
CA ILE A 178 -0.66 10.60 -8.68
C ILE A 178 -1.59 11.29 -7.67
N SER A 179 -2.89 11.24 -7.92
CA SER A 179 -3.90 11.93 -7.12
C SER A 179 -4.85 10.98 -6.40
N SER A 180 -5.03 9.77 -6.92
CA SER A 180 -5.89 8.73 -6.35
C SER A 180 -5.61 7.36 -6.95
N GLU A 181 -6.12 6.29 -6.32
CA GLU A 181 -6.12 4.95 -6.88
C GLU A 181 -7.07 4.88 -8.09
N LYS A 182 -6.54 4.66 -9.29
CA LYS A 182 -7.32 4.47 -10.53
C LYS A 182 -7.28 2.99 -10.93
N THR A 183 -8.42 2.40 -11.28
CA THR A 183 -8.45 1.06 -11.88
C THR A 183 -8.09 1.14 -13.36
N GLU A 184 -7.13 0.33 -13.77
CA GLU A 184 -6.80 0.09 -15.17
C GLU A 184 -6.95 -1.40 -15.47
N THR A 185 -6.96 -1.77 -16.74
CA THR A 185 -7.05 -3.18 -17.15
C THR A 185 -5.93 -3.56 -18.11
N TRP A 186 -5.62 -4.86 -18.15
CA TRP A 186 -4.81 -5.45 -19.21
C TRP A 186 -5.39 -6.79 -19.61
N SER A 187 -4.97 -7.31 -20.76
CA SER A 187 -5.44 -8.61 -21.26
C SER A 187 -4.32 -9.64 -21.23
N GLN A 188 -4.66 -10.86 -20.80
CA GLN A 188 -3.74 -12.00 -20.80
C GLN A 188 -4.50 -13.26 -21.23
N THR A 189 -3.88 -14.08 -22.08
CA THR A 189 -4.39 -15.41 -22.41
C THR A 189 -4.00 -16.38 -21.30
N LEU A 190 -5.00 -17.01 -20.69
CA LEU A 190 -4.84 -17.99 -19.62
C LEU A 190 -5.43 -19.33 -20.08
N THR A 191 -4.80 -20.42 -19.67
CA THR A 191 -5.33 -21.78 -19.85
C THR A 191 -6.29 -22.14 -18.73
N GLU A 192 -6.91 -23.32 -18.80
CA GLU A 192 -7.81 -23.79 -17.75
C GLU A 192 -7.07 -23.90 -16.41
N GLY A 193 -7.67 -23.37 -15.35
CA GLY A 193 -7.03 -23.33 -14.04
C GLY A 193 -7.63 -22.27 -13.10
N LYS A 194 -7.09 -22.21 -11.88
CA LYS A 194 -7.41 -21.14 -10.93
C LYS A 194 -6.20 -20.23 -10.83
N TYR A 195 -6.40 -18.96 -11.13
CA TYR A 195 -5.33 -17.96 -11.09
C TYR A 195 -5.63 -16.92 -10.02
N SER A 196 -4.59 -16.49 -9.32
CA SER A 196 -4.62 -15.32 -8.46
C SER A 196 -3.85 -14.19 -9.14
N VAL A 197 -4.45 -13.01 -9.17
CA VAL A 197 -3.87 -11.79 -9.73
C VAL A 197 -3.21 -11.02 -8.60
N PHE A 198 -1.96 -10.65 -8.82
CA PHE A 198 -1.15 -9.85 -7.93
C PHE A 198 -0.65 -8.60 -8.63
N GLN A 199 -0.30 -7.60 -7.85
CA GLN A 199 0.37 -6.38 -8.30
C GLN A 199 1.31 -5.92 -7.21
N ASN A 200 2.52 -5.50 -7.57
CA ASN A 200 3.43 -5.00 -6.56
C ASN A 200 3.10 -3.54 -6.21
N ALA A 201 3.38 -3.16 -4.98
CA ALA A 201 3.34 -1.78 -4.52
C ALA A 201 4.69 -1.39 -3.92
N LEU A 202 5.16 -0.20 -4.26
CA LEU A 202 6.31 0.45 -3.64
C LEU A 202 5.87 1.22 -2.41
N VAL A 203 6.61 1.07 -1.32
CA VAL A 203 6.44 1.87 -0.10
C VAL A 203 7.53 2.91 -0.06
N TYR A 204 7.15 4.17 0.02
CA TYR A 204 8.05 5.29 0.25
C TYR A 204 8.01 5.72 1.71
N ALA A 205 9.18 5.92 2.31
CA ALA A 205 9.34 6.49 3.64
C ALA A 205 9.54 8.01 3.52
N PHE A 206 8.88 8.76 4.39
CA PHE A 206 8.99 10.20 4.51
C PHE A 206 9.50 10.55 5.90
N LYS A 207 10.79 10.88 5.99
CA LYS A 207 11.45 11.27 7.23
C LYS A 207 11.30 12.77 7.46
N LEU A 208 10.68 13.17 8.57
CA LEU A 208 10.58 14.57 8.95
C LEU A 208 11.97 15.15 9.28
N LEU A 209 12.28 16.30 8.67
CA LEU A 209 13.48 17.09 8.97
C LEU A 209 13.22 18.17 10.02
N ASP A 210 12.05 18.79 9.99
CA ASP A 210 11.67 19.93 10.84
C ASP A 210 10.96 19.45 12.12
N LYS A 211 11.69 18.82 13.03
CA LYS A 211 11.13 18.15 14.24
C LYS A 211 10.36 19.10 15.15
N GLU A 212 10.75 20.36 15.21
CA GLU A 212 10.11 21.40 16.03
C GLU A 212 8.65 21.66 15.63
N ASN A 213 8.27 21.35 14.38
CA ASN A 213 6.93 21.59 13.85
C ASN A 213 6.04 20.33 13.88
N ILE A 214 6.52 19.19 14.40
CA ILE A 214 5.80 17.91 14.33
C ILE A 214 4.42 17.98 15.02
N GLY A 215 4.31 18.67 16.16
CA GLY A 215 3.07 18.76 16.92
C GLY A 215 1.96 19.42 16.11
N THR A 216 2.26 20.57 15.52
CA THR A 216 1.34 21.30 14.64
C THR A 216 1.08 20.53 13.35
N PHE A 217 2.11 19.92 12.76
CA PHE A 217 1.95 19.15 11.54
C PHE A 217 0.99 17.96 11.74
N LYS A 218 1.16 17.20 12.84
CA LYS A 218 0.27 16.07 13.21
C LYS A 218 -1.15 16.54 13.50
N SER A 219 -1.33 17.68 14.16
CA SER A 219 -2.68 18.19 14.48
C SER A 219 -3.43 18.66 13.23
N SER A 220 -2.71 19.22 12.26
CA SER A 220 -3.24 19.65 10.96
C SER A 220 -3.45 18.51 9.96
N ASN A 221 -2.72 17.40 10.09
CA ASN A 221 -2.76 16.26 9.16
C ASN A 221 -3.07 14.95 9.89
N LYS A 222 -4.26 14.86 10.50
CA LYS A 222 -4.67 13.72 11.33
C LYS A 222 -4.77 12.39 10.57
N ASP A 223 -4.91 12.45 9.26
CA ASP A 223 -5.03 11.28 8.39
C ASP A 223 -3.66 10.64 8.05
N ILE A 224 -2.55 11.26 8.47
CA ILE A 224 -1.20 10.71 8.32
C ILE A 224 -0.80 9.99 9.61
N GLU A 225 -0.58 8.68 9.51
CA GLU A 225 -0.01 7.90 10.60
C GLU A 225 1.51 8.10 10.68
N PHE A 226 1.99 8.49 11.87
CA PHE A 226 3.40 8.74 12.13
C PHE A 226 4.00 7.70 13.05
N PHE A 227 5.21 7.27 12.71
CA PHE A 227 6.02 6.32 13.45
C PHE A 227 7.30 7.01 13.95
N GLU A 228 7.65 6.78 15.21
CA GLU A 228 8.95 7.22 15.75
C GLU A 228 9.94 6.07 15.63
N ILE A 229 11.04 6.31 14.90
CA ILE A 229 12.07 5.31 14.63
C ILE A 229 13.41 5.93 15.00
N LYS A 230 14.05 5.41 16.05
CA LYS A 230 15.35 5.89 16.56
C LYS A 230 15.39 7.43 16.80
N GLY A 231 14.28 8.00 17.28
CA GLY A 231 14.16 9.44 17.58
C GLY A 231 13.88 10.35 16.37
N ASP A 232 13.64 9.76 15.19
CA ASP A 232 13.19 10.45 13.98
C ASP A 232 11.71 10.10 13.70
N TYR A 233 10.97 11.02 13.08
CA TYR A 233 9.56 10.81 12.73
C TYR A 233 9.41 10.44 11.26
N TYR A 234 8.64 9.39 11.00
CA TYR A 234 8.38 8.85 9.69
C TYR A 234 6.90 8.70 9.42
N PHE A 235 6.48 8.84 8.17
CA PHE A 235 5.25 8.23 7.67
C PHE A 235 5.57 7.45 6.39
N PHE A 236 4.66 6.57 5.99
CA PHE A 236 4.84 5.71 4.82
C PHE A 236 3.72 5.92 3.80
N ALA A 237 4.07 5.96 2.51
CA ALA A 237 3.12 6.11 1.41
C ALA A 237 3.28 4.96 0.39
N PRO A 238 2.34 4.00 0.35
CA PRO A 238 2.32 2.93 -0.64
C PRO A 238 1.72 3.38 -2.00
N VAL A 239 2.43 3.09 -3.09
CA VAL A 239 2.02 3.38 -4.48
C VAL A 239 2.11 2.10 -5.31
N ASN A 240 1.06 1.81 -6.08
CA ASN A 240 1.02 0.67 -6.98
C ASN A 240 2.05 0.80 -8.12
N ARG A 241 2.74 -0.30 -8.44
CA ARG A 241 3.68 -0.42 -9.56
C ARG A 241 2.98 -1.02 -10.79
N ASN A 242 3.45 -0.70 -11.98
CA ASN A 242 2.81 -1.08 -13.25
C ASN A 242 3.18 -2.50 -13.72
N ASP A 243 3.06 -3.50 -12.85
CA ASP A 243 3.70 -4.81 -13.05
C ASP A 243 2.81 -5.99 -12.64
N ALA A 244 1.50 -5.81 -12.76
CA ALA A 244 0.54 -6.81 -12.31
C ALA A 244 0.64 -8.12 -13.12
N PHE A 245 0.47 -9.24 -12.43
CA PHE A 245 0.75 -10.59 -12.94
C PHE A 245 -0.19 -11.64 -12.35
N THR A 246 -0.15 -12.83 -12.92
CA THR A 246 -0.98 -13.98 -12.50
C THR A 246 -0.09 -15.11 -11.99
N ILE A 247 -0.52 -15.76 -10.91
CA ILE A 247 0.06 -17.01 -10.40
C ILE A 247 -1.02 -18.08 -10.45
N HIS A 248 -0.68 -19.28 -10.93
CA HIS A 248 -1.58 -20.43 -10.87
C HIS A 248 -1.65 -20.95 -9.43
N TYR A 249 -2.84 -21.27 -8.92
CA TYR A 249 -3.06 -21.57 -7.50
C TYR A 249 -2.24 -22.77 -6.98
N SER A 250 -1.85 -23.71 -7.86
CA SER A 250 -0.96 -24.82 -7.47
C SER A 250 0.48 -24.38 -7.17
N ASP A 251 0.85 -23.17 -7.57
CA ASP A 251 2.24 -22.70 -7.60
C ASP A 251 2.49 -21.61 -6.54
N SER A 252 1.46 -21.23 -5.75
CA SER A 252 1.58 -20.22 -4.70
C SER A 252 1.85 -20.84 -3.34
N ASP A 253 3.13 -20.93 -2.96
CA ASP A 253 3.53 -21.29 -1.59
C ASP A 253 3.63 -20.07 -0.66
N ASN A 254 3.70 -18.85 -1.22
CA ASN A 254 3.90 -17.62 -0.46
C ASN A 254 2.62 -16.77 -0.38
N GLU A 255 2.21 -16.44 0.84
CA GLU A 255 1.11 -15.51 1.07
C GLU A 255 1.57 -14.05 0.82
N PRO A 256 0.74 -13.22 0.17
CA PRO A 256 1.02 -11.81 0.00
C PRO A 256 1.09 -11.13 1.38
N VAL A 257 2.08 -10.27 1.58
CA VAL A 257 2.24 -9.54 2.85
C VAL A 257 1.11 -8.53 3.03
N GLU A 258 0.53 -8.49 4.23
CA GLU A 258 -0.39 -7.43 4.60
C GLU A 258 0.37 -6.12 4.86
N TYR A 259 -0.14 -5.00 4.33
CA TYR A 259 0.49 -3.69 4.46
C TYR A 259 0.80 -3.33 5.93
N ASP A 260 -0.15 -3.54 6.85
CA ASP A 260 0.03 -3.21 8.26
C ASP A 260 1.11 -4.08 8.94
N ALA A 261 1.27 -5.33 8.48
CA ALA A 261 2.34 -6.21 8.95
C ALA A 261 3.72 -5.78 8.41
N LEU A 262 3.77 -5.36 7.14
CA LEU A 262 4.98 -4.80 6.53
C LEU A 262 5.43 -3.52 7.24
N ILE A 263 4.52 -2.57 7.51
CA ILE A 263 4.86 -1.33 8.21
C ILE A 263 5.38 -1.60 9.62
N LYS A 264 4.71 -2.49 10.38
CA LYS A 264 5.20 -2.91 11.72
C LYS A 264 6.61 -3.50 11.65
N TYR A 265 6.90 -4.28 10.61
CA TYR A 265 8.24 -4.83 10.39
C TYR A 265 9.26 -3.73 10.09
N LEU A 266 8.97 -2.82 9.14
CA LEU A 266 9.85 -1.72 8.77
C LEU A 266 10.19 -0.82 9.96
N VAL A 267 9.21 -0.54 10.83
CA VAL A 267 9.41 0.25 12.07
C VAL A 267 10.30 -0.49 13.06
N SER A 268 10.17 -1.82 13.16
CA SER A 268 10.93 -2.64 14.11
C SER A 268 12.35 -2.98 13.62
N HIS A 269 12.58 -2.96 12.30
CA HIS A 269 13.85 -3.34 11.65
C HIS A 269 14.34 -2.26 10.70
N PRO A 270 14.62 -1.03 11.18
CA PRO A 270 15.05 0.07 10.32
C PRO A 270 16.36 -0.20 9.59
N GLU A 271 17.25 -1.04 10.14
CA GLU A 271 18.52 -1.44 9.53
C GLU A 271 18.37 -2.19 8.19
N LYS A 272 17.18 -2.71 7.87
CA LYS A 272 16.91 -3.38 6.59
C LYS A 272 16.75 -2.40 5.42
N TRP A 273 16.45 -1.12 5.69
CA TRP A 273 16.05 -0.17 4.64
C TRP A 273 16.53 1.28 4.84
N ASN A 274 17.01 1.66 6.03
CA ASN A 274 17.39 3.04 6.40
C ASN A 274 18.86 3.17 6.81
#